data_AF-A0A9Q1HG20-F1
#
_entry.id   AF-A0A9Q1HG20-F1
#
_cell.length_a   1.000
_cell.length_b   1.000
_cell.length_c   1.000
_cell.angle_alpha   90.00
_cell.angle_beta   90.00
_cell.angle_gamma   90.00
#
_symmetry.space_group_name_H-M   'P 1'
#
loop_
_entity.id
_entity.type
_entity.pdbx_description
1 polymer ?
#
loop_
_entity_poly.entity_id
_entity_poly.type
_entity_poly.pdbx_seq_one_letter_code
_entity_poly.pdbx_strand_id
1 'polypeptide(L)'
;MPESENNVSLANEFAQYFIAKIQAIRDDLKDWPLFDPPIRDCTELSAFRPLSENEVRKLIQQAKPTFCPTDPFPASLIKAHLDVFLPLMMNIVNNSLTSGIFSSVENVSCVSTIEKTGTSLSYCKL
;
A
#
# COMPACT_ATOMS: atom_id res chain seq x y z
N MET A 1 12.63 22.94 -24.76
CA MET A 1 12.59 23.96 -23.68
C MET A 1 12.26 25.28 -24.37
N PRO A 2 11.41 26.16 -23.82
CA PRO A 2 11.13 27.43 -24.48
C PRO A 2 12.44 28.19 -24.71
N GLU A 3 12.62 28.72 -25.92
CA GLU A 3 13.79 29.49 -26.29
C GLU A 3 13.63 30.88 -25.67
N SER A 4 14.53 31.22 -24.74
CA SER A 4 14.49 32.51 -24.05
C SER A 4 15.89 33.10 -24.00
N GLU A 5 15.98 34.42 -24.03
CA GLU A 5 17.24 35.15 -24.24
C GLU A 5 18.16 35.12 -23.00
N ASN A 6 17.62 34.86 -21.80
CA ASN A 6 18.40 34.72 -20.57
C ASN A 6 17.66 33.91 -19.48
N ASN A 7 18.41 33.48 -18.45
CA ASN A 7 17.89 32.65 -17.35
C ASN A 7 16.72 33.29 -16.57
N VAL A 8 16.67 34.63 -16.51
CA VAL A 8 15.58 35.35 -15.82
C VAL A 8 14.30 35.28 -16.65
N SER A 9 14.40 35.49 -17.97
CA SER A 9 13.29 35.29 -18.91
C SER A 9 12.79 33.86 -18.87
N LEU A 10 13.69 32.88 -18.91
CA LEU A 10 13.35 31.46 -18.80
C LEU A 10 12.57 31.16 -17.51
N ALA A 11 13.07 31.64 -16.37
CA ALA A 11 12.42 31.43 -15.07
C ALA A 11 11.02 32.06 -15.01
N ASN A 12 10.87 33.27 -15.57
CA ASN A 12 9.59 33.96 -15.65
C ASN A 12 8.60 33.23 -16.58
N GLU A 13 9.05 32.75 -17.74
CA GLU A 13 8.24 31.96 -18.68
C GLU A 13 7.80 30.63 -18.07
N PHE A 14 8.68 29.95 -17.34
CA PHE A 14 8.31 28.75 -16.58
C PHE A 14 7.23 29.06 -15.54
N ALA A 15 7.40 30.12 -14.75
CA ALA A 15 6.41 30.52 -13.75
C ALA A 15 5.06 30.86 -14.39
N GLN A 16 5.06 31.63 -15.47
CA GLN A 16 3.86 31.99 -16.23
C GLN A 16 3.17 30.75 -16.83
N TYR A 17 3.93 29.80 -17.37
CA TYR A 17 3.39 28.55 -17.89
C TYR A 17 2.62 27.77 -16.82
N PHE A 18 3.19 27.61 -15.62
CA PHE A 18 2.51 26.88 -14.54
C PHE A 18 1.30 27.64 -14.00
N ILE A 19 1.36 28.97 -13.88
CA ILE A 19 0.20 29.77 -13.49
C ILE A 19 -0.94 29.58 -14.50
N ALA A 20 -0.65 29.72 -15.79
CA ALA A 20 -1.64 29.55 -16.86
C ALA A 20 -2.20 28.12 -16.88
N LYS A 21 -1.35 27.11 -16.69
CA LYS A 21 -1.77 25.71 -16.63
C LYS A 21 -2.70 25.43 -15.44
N ILE A 22 -2.39 25.98 -14.27
CA ILE A 22 -3.25 25.84 -13.07
C ILE A 22 -4.59 26.55 -13.30
N GLN A 23 -4.60 27.73 -13.92
CA GLN A 23 -5.82 28.44 -14.27
C GLN A 23 -6.68 27.63 -15.24
N ALA A 24 -6.10 27.13 -16.33
CA ALA A 24 -6.80 26.29 -17.29
C ALA A 24 -7.45 25.05 -16.63
N ILE A 25 -6.70 24.35 -15.76
CA ILE A 25 -7.25 23.20 -15.02
C ILE A 25 -8.44 23.61 -14.13
N ARG A 26 -8.35 24.77 -13.46
CA ARG A 26 -9.44 25.26 -12.59
C ARG A 26 -10.67 25.66 -13.39
N ASP A 27 -10.48 26.28 -14.54
CA ASP A 27 -11.56 26.68 -15.43
C ASP A 27 -12.25 25.44 -16.02
N ASP A 28 -11.48 24.44 -16.47
CA ASP A 28 -12.00 23.15 -16.94
C ASP A 28 -12.79 22.41 -15.84
N LEU A 29 -12.36 22.52 -14.58
CA LEU A 29 -13.03 21.90 -13.44
C LEU A 29 -14.27 22.67 -12.95
N LYS A 30 -14.45 23.93 -13.37
CA LYS A 30 -15.58 24.77 -12.91
C LYS A 30 -16.92 24.26 -13.45
N ASP A 31 -16.92 23.79 -14.69
CA ASP A 31 -18.09 23.19 -15.35
C ASP A 31 -18.13 21.67 -15.18
N TRP A 32 -17.15 21.10 -14.47
CA TRP A 32 -17.18 19.68 -14.14
C TRP A 32 -18.39 19.44 -13.25
N PRO A 33 -19.32 18.53 -13.63
CA PRO A 33 -20.48 18.25 -12.82
C PRO A 33 -19.99 17.85 -11.43
N LEU A 34 -20.44 18.56 -10.40
CA LEU A 34 -20.25 18.11 -9.02
C LEU A 34 -20.73 16.67 -8.99
N PHE A 35 -19.80 15.75 -8.78
CA PHE A 35 -20.14 14.36 -8.62
C PHE A 35 -20.88 14.29 -7.31
N ASP A 36 -22.20 14.37 -7.37
CA ASP A 36 -23.05 13.85 -6.32
C ASP A 36 -22.94 12.35 -6.45
N PRO A 37 -22.11 11.66 -5.61
CA PRO A 37 -22.21 10.22 -5.57
C PRO A 37 -23.69 9.91 -5.35
N PRO A 38 -24.29 8.99 -6.12
CA PRO A 38 -25.61 8.51 -5.76
C PRO A 38 -25.54 8.15 -4.28
N ILE A 39 -26.46 8.69 -3.47
CA ILE A 39 -26.60 8.28 -2.08
C ILE A 39 -26.96 6.80 -2.16
N ARG A 40 -25.92 5.96 -2.10
CA ARG A 40 -26.09 4.53 -1.96
C ARG A 40 -26.51 4.37 -0.52
N ASP A 41 -27.59 3.64 -0.29
CA ASP A 41 -27.88 3.05 1.02
C ASP A 41 -26.75 2.05 1.32
N CYS A 42 -25.58 2.59 1.65
CA CYS A 42 -24.44 1.81 2.09
C CYS A 42 -24.75 1.41 3.52
N THR A 43 -25.07 0.13 3.72
CA THR A 43 -25.12 -0.43 5.05
C THR A 43 -23.73 -0.32 5.68
N GLU A 44 -23.68 0.24 6.88
CA GLU A 44 -22.45 0.31 7.66
C GLU A 44 -21.88 -1.09 7.86
N LEU A 45 -20.57 -1.26 7.64
CA LEU A 45 -19.88 -2.51 7.92
C LEU A 45 -19.67 -2.62 9.43
N SER A 46 -20.62 -3.24 10.12
CA SER A 46 -20.60 -3.38 11.57
C SER A 46 -19.69 -4.50 12.07
N ALA A 47 -19.45 -5.53 11.24
CA ALA A 47 -18.63 -6.68 11.63
C ALA A 47 -18.06 -7.41 10.41
N PHE A 48 -16.94 -8.12 10.64
CA PHE A 48 -16.41 -9.10 9.70
C PHE A 48 -16.94 -10.49 10.00
N ARG A 49 -17.28 -11.24 8.94
CA ARG A 49 -17.60 -12.66 9.09
C ARG A 49 -16.30 -13.43 9.42
N PRO A 50 -16.30 -14.30 10.44
CA PRO A 50 -15.17 -15.20 10.69
C PRO A 50 -14.88 -16.08 9.47
N LEU A 51 -13.59 -16.22 9.17
CA LEU A 51 -13.08 -17.10 8.13
C LEU A 51 -13.02 -18.54 8.63
N SER A 52 -13.35 -19.47 7.74
CA SER A 52 -13.14 -20.91 7.95
C SER A 52 -11.70 -21.32 7.67
N GLU A 53 -11.28 -22.48 8.20
CA GLU A 53 -9.95 -23.03 7.93
C GLU A 53 -9.64 -23.17 6.44
N ASN A 54 -10.62 -23.57 5.62
CA ASN A 54 -10.43 -23.72 4.18
C ASN A 54 -10.17 -22.39 3.48
N GLU A 55 -10.78 -21.30 3.95
CA GLU A 55 -10.56 -19.96 3.42
C GLU A 55 -9.18 -19.44 3.81
N VAL A 56 -8.79 -19.62 5.08
CA VAL A 56 -7.46 -19.25 5.58
C VAL A 56 -6.37 -20.06 4.86
N ARG A 57 -6.59 -21.36 4.62
CA ARG A 57 -5.68 -22.21 3.85
C ARG A 57 -5.44 -21.65 2.46
N LYS A 58 -6.52 -21.30 1.73
CA LYS A 58 -6.42 -20.72 0.39
C LYS A 58 -5.66 -19.40 0.40
N LEU A 59 -5.94 -18.52 1.38
CA LEU A 59 -5.24 -17.24 1.54
C LEU A 59 -3.73 -17.44 1.74
N ILE A 60 -3.32 -18.32 2.65
CA ILE A 60 -1.90 -18.57 2.93
C ILE A 60 -1.20 -19.22 1.72
N GLN A 61 -1.87 -20.14 1.02
CA GLN A 61 -1.31 -20.76 -0.18
C GLN A 61 -1.06 -19.74 -1.29
N GLN A 62 -2.01 -18.82 -1.51
CA GLN A 62 -1.93 -17.76 -2.52
C GLN A 62 -0.97 -16.62 -2.15
N ALA A 63 -0.75 -16.37 -0.86
CA ALA A 63 0.14 -15.33 -0.39
C ALA A 63 1.56 -15.52 -0.93
N LYS A 64 2.25 -14.45 -1.32
CA LYS A 64 3.69 -14.57 -1.63
C LYS A 64 4.45 -14.84 -0.34
N PRO A 65 5.39 -15.80 -0.29
CA PRO A 65 6.23 -15.99 0.87
C PRO A 65 7.14 -14.75 1.00
N THR A 66 6.79 -13.85 1.90
CA THR A 66 7.59 -12.69 2.25
C THR A 66 8.40 -13.00 3.50
N PHE A 67 9.56 -12.36 3.63
CA PHE A 67 10.43 -12.50 4.78
C PHE A 67 10.60 -11.14 5.43
N CYS A 68 10.42 -11.08 6.75
CA CYS A 68 10.74 -9.93 7.56
C CYS A 68 11.77 -10.36 8.62
N PRO A 69 12.92 -9.68 8.75
CA PRO A 69 13.92 -9.99 9.77
C PRO A 69 13.38 -9.94 11.21
N THR A 70 12.31 -9.17 11.45
CA THR A 70 11.66 -9.04 12.75
C THR A 70 10.53 -10.04 12.96
N ASP A 71 10.17 -10.84 11.95
CA ASP A 71 9.14 -11.87 12.07
C ASP A 71 9.79 -13.19 12.54
N PRO A 72 9.44 -13.68 13.74
CA PRO A 72 9.96 -14.95 14.24
C PRO A 72 9.47 -16.17 13.44
N PHE A 73 8.46 -16.02 12.56
CA PHE A 73 7.89 -17.09 11.75
C PHE A 73 8.03 -16.83 10.25
N PRO A 74 9.10 -17.36 9.61
CA PRO A 74 9.25 -17.25 8.17
C PRO A 74 8.04 -17.80 7.42
N ALA A 75 7.51 -17.05 6.45
CA ALA A 75 6.35 -17.48 5.66
C ALA A 75 6.56 -18.82 4.93
N SER A 76 7.81 -19.16 4.59
CA SER A 76 8.18 -20.47 4.03
C SER A 76 7.93 -21.64 5.01
N LEU A 77 8.21 -21.44 6.30
CA LEU A 77 8.01 -22.45 7.35
C LEU A 77 6.52 -22.70 7.56
N ILE A 78 5.72 -21.62 7.62
CA ILE A 78 4.26 -21.69 7.76
C ILE A 78 3.66 -22.46 6.58
N LYS A 79 4.08 -22.15 5.34
CA LYS A 79 3.60 -22.85 4.15
C LYS A 79 4.00 -24.33 4.13
N ALA A 80 5.21 -24.66 4.57
CA ALA A 80 5.70 -26.04 4.61
C ALA A 80 4.92 -26.92 5.60
N HIS A 81 4.42 -26.34 6.70
CA HIS A 81 3.69 -27.06 7.75
C HIS A 81 2.29 -26.49 7.96
N LEU A 82 1.62 -26.12 6.87
CA LEU A 82 0.38 -25.36 6.91
C LEU A 82 -0.69 -26.03 7.78
N ASP A 83 -0.83 -27.35 7.72
CA ASP A 83 -1.84 -28.08 8.50
C ASP A 83 -1.67 -27.90 10.01
N VAL A 84 -0.42 -27.76 10.49
CA VAL A 84 -0.11 -27.55 11.91
C VAL A 84 -0.44 -26.12 12.33
N PHE A 85 -0.15 -25.15 11.46
CA PHE A 85 -0.35 -23.73 11.75
C PHE A 85 -1.76 -23.24 11.44
N LEU A 86 -2.56 -23.99 10.68
CA LEU A 86 -3.85 -23.52 10.18
C LEU A 86 -4.82 -23.08 11.27
N PRO A 87 -5.01 -23.83 12.38
CA PRO A 87 -5.91 -23.41 13.45
C PRO A 87 -5.43 -22.14 14.14
N LEU A 88 -4.11 -22.02 14.34
CA LEU A 88 -3.49 -20.84 14.93
C LEU A 88 -3.67 -19.62 14.03
N MET A 89 -3.37 -19.75 12.74
CA MET A 89 -3.51 -18.65 11.78
C MET A 89 -4.97 -18.21 11.64
N MET A 90 -5.91 -19.16 11.62
CA MET A 90 -7.34 -18.84 11.60
C MET A 90 -7.75 -18.05 12.85
N ASN A 91 -7.31 -18.48 14.03
CA ASN A 91 -7.59 -17.77 15.27
C ASN A 91 -6.99 -16.35 15.26
N ILE A 92 -5.75 -16.19 14.82
CA ILE A 92 -5.12 -14.86 14.72
C ILE A 92 -5.95 -13.95 13.81
N VAL A 93 -6.23 -14.39 12.59
CA VAL A 93 -6.96 -13.59 11.61
C VAL A 93 -8.35 -13.22 12.11
N ASN A 94 -9.12 -14.19 12.64
CA ASN A 94 -10.48 -13.93 13.11
C ASN A 94 -10.50 -13.01 14.34
N ASN A 95 -9.56 -13.18 15.28
CA ASN A 95 -9.45 -12.30 16.44
C ASN A 95 -9.04 -10.87 16.04
N SER A 96 -8.10 -10.71 15.11
CA SER A 96 -7.71 -9.39 14.60
C SER A 96 -8.88 -8.69 13.88
N LEU A 97 -9.63 -9.41 13.05
CA LEU A 97 -10.81 -8.87 12.37
C LEU A 97 -11.95 -8.52 13.33
N THR A 98 -12.13 -9.29 14.39
CA THR A 98 -13.23 -9.07 15.37
C THR A 98 -12.89 -7.96 16.36
N SER A 99 -11.64 -7.90 16.84
CA SER A 99 -11.22 -6.92 17.85
C SER A 99 -10.77 -5.58 17.25
N GLY A 100 -10.35 -5.57 15.98
CA GLY A 100 -9.68 -4.42 15.36
C GLY A 100 -8.29 -4.14 15.95
N ILE A 101 -7.74 -5.03 16.76
CA ILE A 101 -6.44 -4.86 17.41
C ILE A 101 -5.36 -5.58 16.59
N PHE A 102 -4.34 -4.83 16.21
CA PHE A 102 -3.10 -5.33 15.64
C PHE A 102 -1.93 -4.93 16.55
N SER A 103 -0.90 -5.79 16.62
CA SER A 103 0.26 -5.53 17.47
C SER A 103 1.00 -4.28 16.98
N SER A 104 1.22 -3.30 17.86
CA SER A 104 1.91 -2.05 17.50
C SER A 104 3.37 -2.25 17.05
N VAL A 105 3.96 -3.41 17.38
CA VAL A 105 5.33 -3.81 17.03
C VAL A 105 5.50 -4.34 15.59
N GLU A 106 4.41 -4.61 14.86
CA GLU A 106 4.43 -5.19 13.50
C GLU A 106 4.50 -4.13 12.39
N ASN A 107 4.56 -2.83 12.74
CA ASN A 107 4.47 -1.73 11.79
C ASN A 107 5.82 -1.17 11.30
N VAL A 108 6.94 -1.82 11.61
CA VAL A 108 8.19 -1.56 10.88
C VAL A 108 8.20 -2.53 9.71
N SER A 109 7.46 -2.20 8.64
CA SER A 109 7.68 -2.87 7.36
C SER A 109 9.17 -2.72 7.03
N CYS A 110 9.91 -3.82 6.97
CA CYS A 110 11.26 -3.80 6.44
C CYS A 110 11.19 -3.48 4.95
N VAL A 111 11.21 -2.19 4.63
CA VAL A 111 11.38 -1.70 3.26
C VAL A 111 12.85 -1.92 2.91
N SER A 112 13.15 -3.08 2.34
CA SER A 112 14.43 -3.26 1.64
C SER A 112 14.34 -2.56 0.29
N THR A 113 15.31 -1.71 -0.01
CA THR A 113 15.49 -1.19 -1.37
C THR A 113 15.81 -2.35 -2.30
N ILE A 114 15.01 -2.54 -3.34
CA ILE A 114 15.35 -3.46 -4.43
C ILE A 114 16.44 -2.78 -5.26
N GLU A 115 17.69 -3.23 -5.13
CA GLU A 115 18.76 -2.78 -6.01
C GLU A 115 18.46 -3.26 -7.44
N LYS A 116 18.36 -2.33 -8.39
CA LYS A 116 18.47 -2.69 -9.82
C LYS A 116 19.85 -3.33 -9.99
N THR A 117 19.91 -4.51 -10.58
CA THR A 117 21.15 -5.20 -10.92
C THR A 117 22.09 -4.27 -11.70
N GLY A 118 23.17 -3.82 -11.06
CA GLY A 118 24.16 -2.95 -11.70
C GLY A 118 25.06 -2.11 -10.78
N THR A 119 24.82 -2.05 -9.48
CA THR A 119 25.73 -1.31 -8.60
C THR A 119 25.85 -2.02 -7.26
N SER A 120 26.99 -2.67 -7.04
CA SER A 120 27.37 -3.24 -5.75
C SER A 120 27.52 -2.11 -4.74
N LEU A 121 26.71 -2.10 -3.68
CA LEU A 121 27.09 -1.51 -2.41
C LEU A 121 26.37 -2.21 -1.25
N SER A 122 27.12 -3.06 -0.57
CA SER A 122 26.70 -3.76 0.64
C SER A 122 26.49 -2.78 1.79
N TYR A 123 25.26 -2.64 2.29
CA TYR A 123 25.04 -2.17 3.65
C TYR A 123 23.80 -2.81 4.28
N CYS A 124 24.05 -3.83 5.10
CA CYS A 124 23.34 -4.06 6.35
C CYS A 124 24.39 -4.46 7.38
N LYS A 125 24.86 -3.47 8.17
CA LYS A 125 25.56 -3.72 9.41
C LYS A 125 24.50 -4.03 10.48
N LEU A 126 24.52 -5.25 10.98
CA LEU A 126 24.26 -5.55 12.38
C LEU A 126 25.59 -6.10 12.95
#